data_AF-A0A7S2VN56-F1
#
_entry.id   AF-A0A7S2VN56-F1
#
_cell.length_a   1.000
_cell.length_b   1.000
_cell.length_c   1.000
_cell.angle_alpha   90.00
_cell.angle_beta   90.00
_cell.angle_gamma   90.00
#
_symmetry.space_group_name_H-M   'P 1'
#
loop_
_entity.id
_entity.type
_entity.pdbx_description
1 polymer ?
#
loop_
_entity_poly.entity_id
_entity_poly.type
_entity_poly.pdbx_seq_one_letter_code
_entity_poly.pdbx_strand_id
1 'polypeptide(L)'
;HATLAPRSARPPATSRALPGALACGVPAMWRAAGPSLMVRPDSQALWDRRRVAGFDLDGTLVTGKAGVFDWQWSITLSDWQMYCEDVVPRLRDLHAQGYRLAVFTNPGRRVKAVQAYVDAFVKELGVPVFVLMGQSIFKKPATDMWDYLEQQTLDGATVDRAASFFVGDGDVDAEFARRLQ
;
A
#
# COMPACT_ATOMS: atom_id res chain seq x y z
N HIS A 1 -46.09 39.98 -21.95
CA HIS A 1 -44.83 40.35 -21.26
C HIS A 1 -44.72 39.54 -19.99
N ALA A 2 -43.91 38.48 -19.99
CA ALA A 2 -43.72 37.60 -18.83
C ALA A 2 -42.33 37.87 -18.23
N THR A 3 -42.31 38.28 -16.97
CA THR A 3 -41.10 38.62 -16.21
C THR A 3 -40.45 37.35 -15.66
N LEU A 4 -39.23 37.05 -16.10
CA LEU A 4 -38.39 35.96 -15.59
C LEU A 4 -37.78 36.35 -14.23
N ALA A 5 -38.01 35.52 -13.20
CA ALA A 5 -37.34 35.62 -11.90
C ALA A 5 -35.88 35.12 -12.00
N PRO A 6 -34.94 35.69 -11.22
CA PRO A 6 -33.54 35.27 -11.26
C PRO A 6 -33.32 33.91 -10.59
N ARG A 7 -32.51 33.06 -11.23
CA ARG A 7 -32.07 31.76 -10.68
C ARG A 7 -31.21 32.00 -9.43
N SER A 8 -31.63 31.40 -8.33
CA SER A 8 -30.86 31.26 -7.09
C SER A 8 -29.46 30.70 -7.37
N ALA A 9 -28.43 31.47 -7.00
CA ALA A 9 -27.04 31.05 -7.05
C ALA A 9 -26.79 30.04 -5.91
N ARG A 10 -26.32 28.84 -6.28
CA ARG A 10 -25.89 27.81 -5.33
C ARG A 10 -24.62 28.31 -4.62
N PRO A 11 -24.54 28.25 -3.28
CA PRO A 11 -23.34 28.69 -2.58
C PRO A 11 -22.14 27.79 -2.94
N PRO A 12 -20.90 28.31 -2.92
CA PRO A 12 -19.72 27.52 -3.20
C PRO A 12 -19.61 26.39 -2.18
N ALA A 13 -19.31 25.18 -2.65
CA ALA A 13 -19.05 24.04 -1.81
C ALA A 13 -17.89 24.37 -0.87
N THR A 14 -18.18 24.51 0.42
CA THR A 14 -17.17 24.59 1.46
C THR A 14 -16.42 23.26 1.46
N SER A 15 -15.13 23.32 1.10
CA SER A 15 -14.20 22.21 1.24
C SER A 15 -14.16 21.79 2.70
N ARG A 16 -14.89 20.73 3.03
CA ARG A 16 -14.76 20.05 4.30
C ARG A 16 -13.52 19.17 4.19
N ALA A 17 -12.40 19.67 4.71
CA ALA A 17 -11.19 18.86 4.86
C ALA A 17 -11.55 17.54 5.56
N LEU A 18 -11.21 16.42 4.92
CA LEU A 18 -11.42 15.10 5.47
C LEU A 18 -10.46 14.88 6.65
N PRO A 19 -10.91 14.29 7.77
CA PRO A 19 -10.00 13.90 8.83
C PRO A 19 -9.12 12.76 8.32
N GLY A 20 -7.83 13.01 8.10
CA GLY A 20 -6.86 11.95 7.84
C GLY A 20 -5.80 12.19 6.76
N ALA A 21 -5.78 13.34 6.09
CA ALA A 21 -4.65 13.68 5.22
C ALA A 21 -3.37 13.77 6.08
N LEU A 22 -2.41 12.89 5.79
CA LEU A 22 -1.16 12.81 6.56
C LEU A 22 -0.23 13.97 6.20
N ALA A 23 0.15 14.76 7.20
CA ALA A 23 1.15 15.80 7.05
C ALA A 23 2.53 15.21 6.72
N CYS A 24 3.35 15.96 5.97
CA CYS A 24 4.75 15.61 5.70
C CYS A 24 5.51 15.37 7.03
N GLY A 25 6.18 14.23 7.16
CA GLY A 25 6.95 13.88 8.38
C GLY A 25 6.26 12.92 9.35
N VAL A 26 5.25 12.15 8.92
CA VAL A 26 4.73 11.04 9.74
C VAL A 26 5.85 10.03 9.98
N PRO A 27 6.12 9.64 11.23
CA PRO A 27 7.05 8.54 11.52
C PRO A 27 6.61 7.30 10.72
N ALA A 28 7.55 6.60 10.07
CA ALA A 28 7.28 5.31 9.42
C ALA A 28 7.02 4.23 10.49
N MET A 29 5.94 4.40 11.23
CA MET A 29 5.48 3.59 12.33
C MET A 29 4.15 2.96 11.96
N TRP A 30 3.97 1.73 12.44
CA TRP A 30 2.72 1.02 12.31
C TRP A 30 1.57 1.75 13.02
N ARG A 31 0.41 1.81 12.36
CA ARG A 31 -0.83 2.30 12.95
C ARG A 31 -2.05 1.58 12.37
N ALA A 32 -3.11 1.50 13.16
CA ALA A 32 -4.40 1.06 12.67
C ALA A 32 -5.03 2.17 11.81
N ALA A 33 -5.44 1.82 10.59
CA ALA A 33 -6.21 2.67 9.70
C ALA A 33 -7.71 2.30 9.67
N GLY A 34 -8.07 1.22 10.35
CA GLY A 34 -9.43 0.72 10.53
C GLY A 34 -9.43 -0.56 11.37
N PRO A 35 -10.59 -1.18 11.61
CA PRO A 35 -10.71 -2.37 12.46
C PRO A 35 -9.92 -3.58 11.97
N SER A 36 -9.64 -3.65 10.66
CA SER A 36 -8.96 -4.78 10.02
C SER A 36 -7.95 -4.31 8.96
N LEU A 37 -7.43 -3.09 9.13
CA LEU A 37 -6.40 -2.51 8.27
C LEU A 37 -5.29 -1.90 9.13
N MET A 38 -4.09 -2.44 8.98
CA MET A 38 -2.88 -1.92 9.61
C MET A 38 -1.97 -1.36 8.54
N VAL A 39 -1.42 -0.17 8.75
CA VAL A 39 -0.59 0.51 7.78
C VAL A 39 0.72 0.99 8.39
N ARG A 40 1.77 0.99 7.58
CA ARG A 40 3.05 1.64 7.84
C ARG A 40 3.28 2.61 6.68
N PRO A 41 3.05 3.92 6.87
CA PRO A 41 3.28 4.91 5.84
C PRO A 41 4.73 4.92 5.39
N ASP A 42 4.98 5.39 4.16
CA ASP A 42 6.32 5.77 3.75
C ASP A 42 6.78 6.99 4.57
N SER A 43 8.03 6.95 5.06
CA SER A 43 8.64 8.06 5.82
C SER A 43 8.89 9.30 4.95
N GLN A 44 8.94 9.11 3.64
CA GLN A 44 9.02 10.20 2.69
C GLN A 44 7.64 10.41 2.11
N ALA A 45 7.13 11.61 2.36
CA ALA A 45 5.99 12.11 1.64
C ALA A 45 6.48 12.37 0.19
N LEU A 46 6.51 11.33 -0.65
CA LEU A 46 6.73 11.44 -2.09
C LEU A 46 5.35 11.55 -2.75
N TRP A 47 4.65 12.60 -2.33
CA TRP A 47 3.25 12.91 -2.67
C TRP A 47 3.06 13.34 -4.12
N ASP A 48 4.14 13.64 -4.83
CA ASP A 48 4.15 13.97 -6.25
C ASP A 48 4.13 12.72 -7.15
N ARG A 49 4.41 11.54 -6.60
CA ARG A 49 4.45 10.28 -7.35
C ARG A 49 3.05 9.71 -7.56
N ARG A 50 2.52 9.97 -8.76
CA ARG A 50 1.22 9.43 -9.19
C ARG A 50 1.23 7.95 -9.56
N ARG A 51 2.41 7.35 -9.75
CA ARG A 51 2.56 5.94 -10.16
C ARG A 51 2.91 5.07 -8.98
N VAL A 52 2.23 3.94 -8.84
CA VAL A 52 2.42 2.97 -7.76
C VAL A 52 2.95 1.67 -8.34
N ALA A 53 4.04 1.17 -7.75
CA ALA A 53 4.51 -0.19 -7.95
C ALA A 53 4.09 -0.98 -6.71
N GLY A 54 3.00 -1.73 -6.85
CA GLY A 54 2.40 -2.55 -5.79
C GLY A 54 2.92 -3.98 -5.83
N PHE A 55 3.12 -4.57 -4.65
CA PHE A 55 3.61 -5.94 -4.52
C PHE A 55 2.85 -6.70 -3.43
N ASP A 56 2.62 -7.99 -3.61
CA ASP A 56 2.48 -8.89 -2.47
C ASP A 56 3.82 -9.01 -1.71
N LEU A 57 3.77 -9.57 -0.50
CA LEU A 57 4.94 -9.78 0.33
C LEU A 57 5.43 -11.22 0.29
N ASP A 58 4.60 -12.18 0.71
CA ASP A 58 5.02 -13.53 1.04
C ASP A 58 4.93 -14.43 -0.19
N GLY A 59 6.06 -14.87 -0.74
CA GLY A 59 6.12 -15.60 -2.01
C GLY A 59 6.45 -14.69 -3.20
N THR A 60 6.47 -13.37 -2.98
CA THR A 60 6.75 -12.36 -4.01
C THR A 60 8.03 -11.57 -3.71
N LEU A 61 8.10 -10.88 -2.57
CA LEU A 61 9.28 -10.09 -2.18
C LEU A 61 10.15 -10.82 -1.17
N VAL A 62 9.53 -11.63 -0.32
CA VAL A 62 10.20 -12.44 0.69
C VAL A 62 9.75 -13.89 0.60
N THR A 63 10.60 -14.80 1.09
CA THR A 63 10.28 -16.22 1.26
C THR A 63 10.83 -16.71 2.61
N GLY A 64 10.43 -17.92 3.04
CA GLY A 64 11.03 -18.57 4.21
C GLY A 64 12.49 -18.95 3.94
N LYS A 65 13.31 -19.14 4.98
CA LYS A 65 14.75 -19.41 4.81
C LYS A 65 15.06 -20.72 4.08
N ALA A 66 14.15 -21.68 4.14
CA ALA A 66 14.23 -22.93 3.37
C ALA A 66 13.85 -22.75 1.88
N GLY A 67 13.63 -21.52 1.41
CA GLY A 67 13.12 -21.21 0.07
C GLY A 67 11.60 -21.33 -0.05
N VAL A 68 10.93 -21.81 1.01
CA VAL A 68 9.46 -21.89 1.11
C VAL A 68 9.03 -21.41 2.48
N PHE A 69 7.84 -20.82 2.57
CA PHE A 69 7.21 -20.62 3.87
C PHE A 69 6.60 -21.93 4.36
N ASP A 70 7.09 -22.40 5.49
CA ASP A 70 6.44 -23.49 6.20
C ASP A 70 5.24 -22.91 6.98
N TRP A 71 4.08 -22.87 6.34
CA TRP A 71 2.84 -22.34 6.95
C TRP A 71 2.35 -23.16 8.15
N GLN A 72 2.92 -24.35 8.38
CA GLN A 72 2.50 -25.30 9.40
C GLN A 72 3.30 -25.14 10.69
N TRP A 73 4.52 -24.58 10.61
CA TRP A 73 5.37 -24.29 11.76
C TRP A 73 5.55 -22.78 11.93
N SER A 74 5.53 -22.30 13.17
CA SER A 74 5.51 -20.86 13.48
C SER A 74 6.64 -20.13 12.77
N ILE A 75 6.31 -19.37 11.71
CA ILE A 75 7.23 -18.43 11.05
C ILE A 75 7.68 -17.44 12.12
N THR A 76 8.89 -17.68 12.64
CA THR A 76 9.50 -16.80 13.62
C THR A 76 9.99 -15.53 12.92
N LEU A 77 10.30 -14.49 13.70
CA LEU A 77 10.93 -13.26 13.18
C LEU A 77 12.22 -13.51 12.38
N SER A 78 12.84 -14.67 12.61
CA SER A 78 14.07 -15.13 12.01
C SER A 78 13.88 -16.03 10.79
N ASP A 79 12.64 -16.33 10.37
CA ASP A 79 12.34 -17.30 9.31
C ASP A 79 11.83 -16.63 8.03
N TRP A 80 12.57 -15.63 7.57
CA TRP A 80 12.36 -14.98 6.28
C TRP A 80 13.70 -14.61 5.64
N GLN A 81 13.68 -14.42 4.32
CA GLN A 81 14.74 -13.87 3.49
C GLN A 81 14.13 -13.16 2.27
N MET A 82 14.91 -12.36 1.55
CA MET A 82 14.51 -11.85 0.23
C MET A 82 14.19 -13.02 -0.71
N TYR A 83 13.17 -12.88 -1.55
CA TYR A 83 12.77 -13.94 -2.49
C TYR A 83 13.93 -14.34 -3.42
N CYS A 84 14.65 -13.35 -3.94
CA CYS A 84 15.89 -13.53 -4.68
C CYS A 84 16.79 -12.29 -4.54
N GLU A 85 18.02 -12.36 -5.04
CA GLU A 85 18.99 -11.27 -4.99
C GLU A 85 18.54 -10.01 -5.74
N ASP A 86 17.64 -10.16 -6.72
CA ASP A 86 17.16 -9.06 -7.56
C ASP A 86 16.09 -8.17 -6.89
N VAL A 87 15.49 -8.61 -5.77
CA VAL A 87 14.39 -7.87 -5.12
C VAL A 87 14.82 -6.45 -4.75
N VAL A 88 15.94 -6.32 -4.04
CA VAL A 88 16.45 -5.02 -3.58
C VAL A 88 16.82 -4.09 -4.73
N PRO A 89 17.68 -4.46 -5.70
CA PRO A 89 18.02 -3.58 -6.81
C PRO A 89 16.79 -3.20 -7.64
N ARG A 90 15.87 -4.14 -7.92
CA ARG A 90 14.68 -3.86 -8.73
C ARG A 90 13.74 -2.85 -8.07
N LEU A 91 13.52 -2.97 -6.76
CA LEU A 91 12.68 -2.02 -6.02
C LEU A 91 13.34 -0.63 -5.93
N ARG A 92 14.66 -0.57 -5.74
CA ARG A 92 15.42 0.69 -5.78
C ARG A 92 15.34 1.36 -7.15
N ASP A 93 15.44 0.60 -8.23
CA ASP A 93 15.30 1.12 -9.60
C ASP A 93 13.90 1.69 -9.86
N LEU A 94 12.85 0.98 -9.46
CA LEU A 94 11.47 1.49 -9.55
C LEU A 94 11.29 2.78 -8.75
N HIS A 95 11.86 2.82 -7.54
CA HIS A 95 11.86 4.03 -6.74
C HIS A 95 12.66 5.16 -7.43
N ALA A 96 13.79 4.88 -8.08
CA ALA A 96 14.54 5.89 -8.84
C ALA A 96 13.77 6.39 -10.07
N GLN A 97 12.98 5.51 -10.70
CA GLN A 97 12.10 5.83 -11.83
C GLN A 97 10.86 6.65 -11.43
N GLY A 98 10.67 6.94 -10.15
CA GLY A 98 9.55 7.77 -9.67
C GLY A 98 8.29 6.99 -9.30
N TYR A 99 8.39 5.66 -9.11
CA TYR A 99 7.28 4.89 -8.53
C TYR A 99 7.25 5.07 -7.02
N ARG A 100 6.05 5.24 -6.46
CA ARG A 100 5.80 5.01 -5.04
C ARG A 100 5.75 3.49 -4.83
N LEU A 101 6.58 2.97 -3.94
CA LEU A 101 6.57 1.54 -3.61
C LEU A 101 5.49 1.23 -2.59
N ALA A 102 4.68 0.22 -2.86
CA ALA A 102 3.63 -0.24 -1.97
C ALA A 102 3.64 -1.76 -1.79
N VAL A 103 3.42 -2.22 -0.57
CA VAL A 103 3.21 -3.63 -0.25
C VAL A 103 1.79 -3.82 0.26
N PHE A 104 1.08 -4.78 -0.33
CA PHE A 104 -0.28 -5.16 0.03
C PHE A 104 -0.28 -6.62 0.46
N THR A 105 -0.40 -6.90 1.76
CA THR A 105 -0.31 -8.27 2.28
C THR A 105 -1.54 -8.68 3.09
N ASN A 106 -1.84 -9.96 3.03
CA ASN A 106 -2.88 -10.62 3.82
C ASN A 106 -2.22 -11.34 5.01
N PRO A 107 -1.94 -10.68 6.15
CA PRO A 107 -1.12 -11.25 7.21
C PRO A 107 -1.78 -12.45 7.92
N GLY A 108 -3.07 -12.71 7.70
CA GLY A 108 -3.83 -13.72 8.43
C GLY A 108 -3.73 -13.48 9.94
N ARG A 109 -3.39 -14.52 10.70
CA ARG A 109 -3.16 -14.42 12.16
C ARG A 109 -1.75 -13.92 12.53
N ARG A 110 -0.86 -13.73 11.54
CA ARG A 110 0.58 -13.47 11.73
C ARG A 110 0.94 -11.99 11.81
N VAL A 111 -0.02 -11.10 12.11
CA VAL A 111 0.16 -9.63 12.08
C VAL A 111 1.47 -9.18 12.74
N LYS A 112 1.74 -9.61 13.99
CA LYS A 112 2.97 -9.20 14.71
C LYS A 112 4.26 -9.71 14.08
N ALA A 113 4.26 -10.94 13.58
CA ALA A 113 5.42 -11.50 12.88
C ALA A 113 5.68 -10.72 11.58
N VAL A 114 4.62 -10.50 10.79
CA VAL A 114 4.65 -9.74 9.54
C VAL A 114 5.17 -8.33 9.75
N GLN A 115 4.71 -7.62 10.79
CA GLN A 115 5.21 -6.27 11.10
C GLN A 115 6.72 -6.24 11.30
N ALA A 116 7.24 -7.16 12.08
CA ALA A 116 8.64 -7.14 12.48
C ALA A 116 9.59 -7.52 11.34
N TYR A 117 9.24 -8.50 10.48
CA TYR A 117 10.07 -8.75 9.30
C TYR A 117 9.87 -7.72 8.19
N VAL A 118 8.70 -7.10 8.07
CA VAL A 118 8.54 -5.93 7.21
C VAL A 118 9.44 -4.78 7.65
N ASP A 119 9.56 -4.50 8.95
CA ASP A 119 10.44 -3.45 9.44
C ASP A 119 11.92 -3.75 9.11
N ALA A 120 12.32 -5.02 9.17
CA ALA A 120 13.65 -5.45 8.75
C ALA A 120 13.85 -5.37 7.22
N PHE A 121 12.86 -5.83 6.43
CA PHE A 121 12.82 -5.73 4.97
C PHE A 121 12.96 -4.27 4.50
N VAL A 122 12.16 -3.34 5.04
CA VAL A 122 12.22 -1.92 4.66
C VAL A 122 13.57 -1.32 5.05
N LYS A 123 14.13 -1.70 6.20
CA LYS A 123 15.46 -1.26 6.62
C LYS A 123 16.55 -1.72 5.64
N GLU A 124 16.50 -2.97 5.19
CA GLU A 124 17.45 -3.53 4.23
C GLU A 124 17.30 -2.90 2.84
N LEU A 125 16.06 -2.69 2.40
CA LEU A 125 15.75 -2.05 1.13
C LEU A 125 16.28 -0.61 1.09
N GLY A 126 16.20 0.14 2.20
CA GLY A 126 16.80 1.47 2.32
C GLY A 126 16.12 2.57 1.48
N VAL A 127 14.97 2.27 0.87
CA VAL A 127 14.07 3.25 0.24
C VAL A 127 12.68 3.18 0.89
N PRO A 128 11.89 4.27 0.85
CA PRO A 128 10.56 4.29 1.47
C PRO A 128 9.61 3.30 0.80
N VAL A 129 8.81 2.61 1.62
CA VAL A 129 7.74 1.71 1.18
C VAL A 129 6.52 1.96 2.04
N PHE A 130 5.37 2.13 1.39
CA PHE A 130 4.08 2.13 2.05
C PHE A 130 3.61 0.68 2.22
N VAL A 131 3.36 0.23 3.44
CA VAL A 131 2.89 -1.15 3.69
C VAL A 131 1.47 -1.13 4.22
N LEU A 132 0.61 -1.95 3.60
CA LEU A 132 -0.78 -2.17 4.00
C LEU A 132 -1.00 -3.65 4.28
N MET A 133 -1.52 -3.93 5.46
CA MET A 133 -1.87 -5.29 5.91
C MET A 133 -3.38 -5.38 6.12
N GLY A 134 -4.05 -6.08 5.20
CA GLY A 134 -5.50 -6.19 5.13
C GLY A 134 -6.02 -7.50 5.73
N GLN A 135 -7.03 -7.39 6.58
CA GLN A 135 -7.78 -8.51 7.13
C GLN A 135 -9.28 -8.33 6.86
N SER A 136 -10.03 -9.41 6.97
CA SER A 136 -11.50 -9.40 6.81
C SER A 136 -11.90 -8.74 5.48
N ILE A 137 -12.63 -7.63 5.52
CA ILE A 137 -13.08 -6.89 4.33
C ILE A 137 -11.94 -6.24 3.53
N PHE A 138 -10.79 -5.96 4.16
CA PHE A 138 -9.63 -5.36 3.50
C PHE A 138 -8.68 -6.41 2.91
N LYS A 139 -8.97 -7.70 3.10
CA LYS A 139 -8.12 -8.79 2.61
C LYS A 139 -8.24 -8.88 1.09
N LYS A 140 -7.11 -9.00 0.38
CA LYS A 140 -7.12 -9.34 -1.06
C LYS A 140 -7.95 -10.62 -1.27
N PRO A 141 -8.80 -10.68 -2.31
CA PRO A 141 -8.76 -9.84 -3.51
C PRO A 141 -9.57 -8.53 -3.46
N ALA A 142 -10.10 -8.11 -2.31
CA ALA A 142 -10.73 -6.80 -2.18
C ALA A 142 -9.73 -5.65 -2.45
N THR A 143 -10.16 -4.57 -3.10
CA THR A 143 -9.31 -3.43 -3.51
C THR A 143 -9.11 -2.39 -2.41
N ASP A 144 -9.78 -2.53 -1.27
CA ASP A 144 -9.88 -1.51 -0.22
C ASP A 144 -8.52 -1.03 0.31
N MET A 145 -7.49 -1.88 0.30
CA MET A 145 -6.13 -1.43 0.63
C MET A 145 -5.58 -0.44 -0.41
N TRP A 146 -5.77 -0.73 -1.70
CA TRP A 146 -5.37 0.19 -2.77
C TRP A 146 -6.14 1.49 -2.68
N ASP A 147 -7.46 1.39 -2.52
CA ASP A 147 -8.33 2.57 -2.40
C ASP A 147 -7.95 3.42 -1.17
N TYR A 148 -7.53 2.79 -0.06
CA TYR A 148 -6.96 3.51 1.08
C TYR A 148 -5.66 4.24 0.71
N LEU A 149 -4.72 3.58 0.02
CA LEU A 149 -3.47 4.19 -0.43
C LEU A 149 -3.72 5.42 -1.33
N GLU A 150 -4.68 5.33 -2.25
CA GLU A 150 -5.06 6.45 -3.12
C GLU A 150 -5.60 7.64 -2.31
N GLN A 151 -6.29 7.39 -1.20
CA GLN A 151 -6.74 8.47 -0.32
C GLN A 151 -5.60 9.11 0.49
N GLN A 152 -4.41 8.49 0.54
CA GLN A 152 -3.23 9.03 1.25
C GLN A 152 -2.33 9.89 0.35
N THR A 153 -2.74 10.22 -0.88
CA THR A 153 -2.03 11.20 -1.71
C THR A 153 -2.40 12.62 -1.30
N LEU A 154 -1.41 13.53 -1.24
CA LEU A 154 -1.68 14.94 -0.95
C LEU A 154 -2.34 15.63 -2.16
N ASP A 155 -3.04 16.73 -1.87
CA ASP A 155 -3.61 17.67 -2.84
C ASP A 155 -4.68 17.13 -3.81
N GLY A 156 -5.29 15.99 -3.49
CA GLY A 156 -6.29 15.36 -4.36
C GLY A 156 -5.72 14.86 -5.68
N ALA A 157 -4.38 14.73 -5.79
CA ALA A 157 -3.72 14.13 -6.92
C ALA A 157 -4.12 12.65 -7.01
N THR A 158 -4.79 12.27 -8.08
CA THR A 158 -5.23 10.89 -8.29
C THR A 158 -4.04 10.02 -8.72
N VAL A 159 -3.94 8.82 -8.15
CA VAL A 159 -3.01 7.79 -8.63
C VAL A 159 -3.35 7.48 -10.10
N ASP A 160 -2.32 7.44 -10.93
CA ASP A 160 -2.42 7.01 -12.32
C ASP A 160 -2.43 5.48 -12.35
N ARG A 161 -3.63 4.88 -12.26
CA ARG A 161 -3.80 3.42 -12.26
C ARG A 161 -3.28 2.78 -13.55
N ALA A 162 -3.38 3.47 -14.70
CA ALA A 162 -2.92 2.95 -15.98
C ALA A 162 -1.38 2.85 -16.05
N ALA A 163 -0.67 3.75 -15.38
CA ALA A 163 0.78 3.72 -15.26
C ALA A 163 1.27 3.04 -13.96
N SER A 164 0.36 2.46 -13.18
CA SER A 164 0.63 1.70 -11.97
C SER A 164 0.45 0.20 -12.23
N PHE A 165 1.02 -0.63 -11.36
CA PHE A 165 0.90 -2.08 -11.49
C PHE A 165 0.95 -2.77 -10.13
N PHE A 166 0.50 -4.03 -10.12
CA PHE A 166 0.60 -4.92 -8.98
C PHE A 166 1.24 -6.25 -9.38
N VAL A 167 2.16 -6.76 -8.57
CA VAL A 167 2.82 -8.07 -8.75
C VAL A 167 2.55 -8.95 -7.53
N GLY A 168 2.16 -10.19 -7.74
CA GLY A 168 2.10 -11.21 -6.70
C GLY A 168 2.16 -12.62 -7.29
N ASP A 169 2.35 -13.63 -6.45
CA ASP A 169 2.60 -15.01 -6.85
C ASP A 169 1.35 -15.90 -6.86
N GLY A 170 0.25 -15.48 -6.21
CA GLY A 170 -0.95 -16.30 -6.05
C GLY A 170 -2.16 -15.90 -6.91
N ASP A 171 -3.17 -16.79 -6.97
CA ASP A 171 -4.44 -16.51 -7.65
C ASP A 171 -5.20 -15.32 -7.03
N VAL A 172 -5.09 -15.14 -5.70
CA VAL A 172 -5.67 -14.01 -4.98
C VAL A 172 -5.02 -12.69 -5.41
N ASP A 173 -3.73 -12.72 -5.74
CA ASP A 173 -2.97 -11.58 -6.22
C ASP A 173 -3.31 -11.24 -7.65
N ALA A 174 -3.47 -12.26 -8.50
CA ALA A 174 -3.95 -12.10 -9.87
C ALA A 174 -5.36 -11.49 -9.92
N GLU A 175 -6.27 -11.94 -9.05
CA GLU A 175 -7.62 -11.35 -8.94
C GLU A 175 -7.58 -9.92 -8.38
N PHE A 176 -6.72 -9.64 -7.39
CA PHE A 176 -6.51 -8.29 -6.88
C PHE A 176 -6.03 -7.36 -8.01
N ALA A 177 -5.00 -7.76 -8.77
CA ALA A 177 -4.50 -7.00 -9.91
C ALA A 177 -5.58 -6.74 -10.97
N ARG A 178 -6.38 -7.77 -11.30
CA ARG A 178 -7.48 -7.66 -12.27
C ARG A 178 -8.51 -6.61 -11.87
N ARG A 179 -8.80 -6.49 -10.57
CA ARG A 179 -9.77 -5.52 -10.04
C ARG A 179 -9.24 -4.07 -9.99
N LEU A 180 -7.93 -3.88 -10.19
CA LEU A 180 -7.32 -2.54 -10.26
C LEU A 180 -7.37 -1.91 -11.65
N GLN A 181 -7.63 -2.71 -12.70
CA GLN A 181 -7.79 -2.27 -14.10
C GLN A 181 -9.17 -1.65 -14.32
#